data_AF-A0A926B6I3-F1
#
_entry.id   AF-A0A926B6I3-F1
#
_cell.length_a   1.000
_cell.length_b   1.000
_cell.length_c   1.000
_cell.angle_alpha   90.00
_cell.angle_beta   90.00
_cell.angle_gamma   90.00
#
_symmetry.space_group_name_H-M   'P 1'
#
loop_
_entity.id
_entity.type
_entity.pdbx_description
1 polymer ?
#
loop_
_entity_poly.entity_id
_entity_poly.type
_entity_poly.pdbx_seq_one_letter_code
_entity_poly.pdbx_strand_id
1 'polypeptide(L)'
;MKTHRRTVAVVWMIIVVLLLAVCLKWLCADDDANGARKERSPNKEMIKMAEKIVRVKVTPPFQYSFDLMRQGVLQHNDRRYTYDVVPPELVGGFLFQGIHRTPKGTAVEFELRSPAKVYFFYHSTADGGYSKILAKLPNWKRSSVFPQYDIHNGQHGLKMEMYQLEADAGTHSIPASTKDRACFNIVFQPNPDFSIK
;
A
#
# COMPACT_ATOMS: atom_id res chain seq x y z
N MET A 1 44.37 -8.26 52.65
CA MET A 1 44.20 -8.94 51.34
C MET A 1 42.78 -9.47 51.03
N LYS A 2 41.75 -9.30 51.87
CA LYS A 2 40.36 -9.78 51.58
C LYS A 2 39.47 -8.79 50.81
N THR A 3 39.74 -7.50 50.90
CA THR A 3 38.92 -6.43 50.30
C THR A 3 39.07 -6.33 48.79
N HIS A 4 40.27 -6.58 48.25
CA HIS A 4 40.53 -6.46 46.80
C HIS A 4 39.83 -7.54 45.96
N ARG A 5 39.68 -8.77 46.49
CA ARG A 5 38.98 -9.87 45.79
C ARG A 5 37.47 -9.62 45.65
N ARG A 6 36.86 -8.91 46.60
CA ARG A 6 35.42 -8.59 46.55
C ARG A 6 35.11 -7.54 45.48
N THR A 7 35.97 -6.52 45.35
CA THR A 7 35.80 -5.48 44.33
C THR A 7 35.94 -6.04 42.92
N VAL A 8 36.91 -6.92 42.70
CA VAL A 8 37.11 -7.59 41.40
C VAL A 8 35.92 -8.49 41.05
N ALA A 9 35.39 -9.24 42.02
CA ALA A 9 34.21 -10.10 41.81
C ALA A 9 32.96 -9.30 41.42
N VAL A 10 32.73 -8.13 42.04
CA VAL A 10 31.60 -7.25 41.71
C VAL A 10 31.73 -6.65 40.31
N VAL A 11 32.93 -6.22 39.91
CA VAL A 11 33.19 -5.68 38.56
C VAL A 11 32.97 -6.75 37.49
N TRP A 12 33.45 -7.98 37.71
CA TRP A 12 33.20 -9.08 36.79
C TRP A 12 31.72 -9.44 36.68
N MET A 13 30.98 -9.41 37.78
CA MET A 13 29.53 -9.65 37.76
C MET A 13 28.78 -8.60 36.94
N ILE A 14 29.15 -7.32 37.06
CA ILE A 14 28.55 -6.23 36.28
C ILE A 14 28.84 -6.39 34.78
N ILE A 15 30.07 -6.74 34.42
CA ILE A 15 30.47 -6.97 33.02
C ILE A 15 29.67 -8.13 32.42
N VAL A 16 29.50 -9.23 33.16
CA VAL A 16 28.71 -10.39 32.71
C VAL A 16 27.24 -10.03 32.52
N VAL A 17 26.65 -9.25 33.43
CA VAL A 17 25.26 -8.79 33.32
C VAL A 17 25.07 -7.85 32.12
N LEU A 18 26.03 -6.94 31.86
CA LEU A 18 25.99 -6.06 30.70
C LEU A 18 26.14 -6.83 29.38
N LEU A 19 27.05 -7.80 29.33
CA LEU A 19 27.21 -8.67 28.17
C LEU A 19 25.95 -9.51 27.93
N LEU A 20 25.35 -10.07 28.98
CA LEU A 20 24.07 -10.78 28.88
C LEU A 20 22.95 -9.86 28.39
N ALA A 21 22.86 -8.62 28.85
CA ALA A 21 21.85 -7.67 28.40
C ALA A 21 22.04 -7.24 26.93
N VAL A 22 23.28 -7.11 26.48
CA VAL A 22 23.62 -6.84 25.07
C VAL A 22 23.33 -8.07 24.20
N CYS A 23 23.70 -9.27 24.66
CA CYS A 23 23.36 -10.53 24.00
C CYS A 23 21.85 -10.76 23.94
N LEU A 24 21.10 -10.42 25.00
CA LEU A 24 19.64 -10.51 25.02
C LEU A 24 19.02 -9.50 24.07
N LYS A 25 19.56 -8.28 23.98
CA LYS A 25 19.14 -7.32 22.96
C LYS A 25 19.42 -7.80 21.54
N TRP A 26 20.57 -8.43 21.29
CA TRP A 26 20.90 -9.01 19.98
C TRP A 26 20.02 -10.23 19.66
N LEU A 27 19.77 -11.10 20.63
CA LEU A 27 18.87 -12.25 20.48
C LEU A 27 17.40 -11.84 20.33
N CYS A 28 17.00 -10.69 20.88
CA CYS A 28 15.67 -10.10 20.68
C CYS A 28 15.60 -9.14 19.49
N ALA A 29 16.71 -8.82 18.82
CA ALA A 29 16.74 -7.89 17.68
C ALA A 29 16.51 -8.59 16.33
N ASP A 30 16.23 -9.89 16.31
CA ASP A 30 16.19 -10.68 15.07
C ASP A 30 14.86 -11.42 14.87
N ASP A 31 13.76 -10.67 14.96
CA ASP A 31 12.40 -11.15 14.59
C ASP A 31 11.81 -10.44 13.36
N ASP A 32 12.54 -9.51 12.72
CA ASP A 32 12.07 -8.84 11.48
C ASP A 32 12.65 -9.47 10.19
N ALA A 33 13.52 -10.48 10.30
CA ALA A 33 14.08 -11.20 9.14
C ALA A 33 13.13 -12.26 8.55
N ASN A 34 12.09 -12.65 9.28
CA ASN A 34 11.02 -13.52 8.79
C ASN A 34 9.71 -12.73 8.76
N GLY A 35 9.44 -12.08 7.63
CA GLY A 35 8.27 -11.25 7.37
C GLY A 35 6.93 -11.97 7.57
N ALA A 36 6.52 -12.12 8.82
CA ALA A 36 5.18 -12.51 9.18
C ALA A 36 4.23 -11.44 8.63
N ARG A 37 3.47 -11.84 7.60
CA ARG A 37 2.37 -11.10 6.99
C ARG A 37 1.31 -10.84 8.06
N LYS A 38 1.49 -9.81 8.87
CA LYS A 38 0.40 -9.34 9.73
C LYS A 38 -0.50 -8.49 8.86
N GLU A 39 -1.54 -9.12 8.33
CA GLU A 39 -2.62 -8.44 7.62
C GLU A 39 -3.12 -7.30 8.51
N ARG A 40 -3.05 -6.07 8.02
CA ARG A 40 -3.52 -4.91 8.79
C ARG A 40 -5.03 -4.91 8.72
N SER A 41 -5.67 -4.80 9.89
CA SER A 41 -7.10 -4.55 9.97
C SER A 41 -7.44 -3.28 9.19
N PRO A 42 -8.51 -3.27 8.37
CA PRO A 42 -8.90 -2.10 7.61
C PRO A 42 -9.11 -0.87 8.49
N ASN A 43 -8.63 0.28 8.03
CA ASN A 43 -8.91 1.58 8.63
C ASN A 43 -10.40 1.94 8.39
N LYS A 44 -11.24 1.62 9.38
CA LYS A 44 -12.70 1.83 9.31
C LYS A 44 -13.08 3.30 9.17
N GLU A 45 -12.31 4.22 9.75
CA GLU A 45 -12.58 5.66 9.66
C GLU A 45 -12.31 6.18 8.25
N MET A 46 -11.18 5.78 7.66
CA MET A 46 -10.86 6.11 6.27
C MET A 46 -11.84 5.50 5.28
N ILE A 47 -12.31 4.28 5.53
CA ILE A 47 -13.38 3.68 4.71
C ILE A 47 -14.63 4.53 4.78
N LYS A 48 -15.10 4.93 5.97
CA LYS A 48 -16.28 5.79 6.12
C LYS A 48 -16.12 7.14 5.40
N MET A 49 -14.92 7.73 5.46
CA MET A 49 -14.63 8.98 4.75
C MET A 49 -14.63 8.77 3.23
N ALA A 50 -13.97 7.73 2.74
CA ALA A 50 -13.96 7.38 1.32
C ALA A 50 -15.37 7.07 0.80
N GLU A 51 -16.21 6.37 1.58
CA GLU A 51 -17.60 6.03 1.22
C GLU A 51 -18.53 7.23 1.05
N LYS A 52 -18.16 8.41 1.56
CA LYS A 52 -18.83 9.67 1.23
C LYS A 52 -18.59 10.11 -0.22
N ILE A 53 -17.53 9.60 -0.87
CA ILE A 53 -17.13 9.88 -2.24
C ILE A 53 -17.39 8.69 -3.15
N VAL A 54 -16.95 7.50 -2.74
CA VAL A 54 -16.88 6.31 -3.56
C VAL A 54 -17.17 5.04 -2.76
N ARG A 55 -18.01 4.17 -3.30
CA ARG A 55 -18.15 2.80 -2.81
C ARG A 55 -17.47 1.85 -3.80
N VAL A 56 -16.62 0.96 -3.30
CA VAL A 56 -15.88 0.00 -4.13
C VAL A 56 -16.33 -1.42 -3.83
N LYS A 57 -16.58 -2.18 -4.88
CA LYS A 57 -16.88 -3.61 -4.85
C LYS A 57 -15.86 -4.33 -5.73
N VAL A 58 -15.24 -5.37 -5.18
CA VAL A 58 -14.28 -6.22 -5.89
C VAL A 58 -14.82 -7.64 -6.01
N THR A 59 -14.59 -8.27 -7.15
CA THR A 59 -15.00 -9.66 -7.43
C THR A 59 -13.80 -10.45 -7.94
N PRO A 60 -13.37 -11.56 -7.32
CA PRO A 60 -13.88 -12.10 -6.06
C PRO A 60 -13.62 -11.13 -4.89
N PRO A 61 -14.43 -11.20 -3.82
CA PRO A 61 -14.26 -10.33 -2.67
C PRO A 61 -12.95 -10.63 -1.94
N PHE A 62 -12.24 -9.57 -1.54
CA PHE A 62 -11.09 -9.63 -0.66
C PHE A 62 -11.08 -8.42 0.28
N GLN A 63 -10.32 -8.51 1.37
CA GLN A 63 -10.18 -7.41 2.30
C GLN A 63 -9.40 -6.26 1.66
N TYR A 64 -9.90 -5.04 1.79
CA TYR A 64 -9.23 -3.82 1.36
C TYR A 64 -9.36 -2.72 2.42
N SER A 65 -8.62 -1.64 2.25
CA SER A 65 -8.78 -0.43 3.06
C SER A 65 -8.63 0.84 2.21
N PHE A 66 -8.74 1.98 2.88
CA PHE A 66 -8.44 3.29 2.31
C PHE A 66 -7.42 4.02 3.18
N ASP A 67 -6.59 4.84 2.55
CA ASP A 67 -5.76 5.86 3.19
C ASP A 67 -5.68 7.08 2.24
N LEU A 68 -5.10 8.18 2.71
CA LEU A 68 -4.76 9.31 1.85
C LEU A 68 -3.42 9.05 1.18
N MET A 69 -3.39 9.20 -0.14
CA MET A 69 -2.19 9.00 -0.92
C MET A 69 -1.14 10.06 -0.57
N ARG A 70 0.02 9.61 -0.07
CA ARG A 70 1.17 10.43 0.32
C ARG A 70 2.43 9.58 0.32
N GLN A 71 3.60 10.21 0.28
CA GLN A 71 4.85 9.49 0.46
C GLN A 71 4.87 8.74 1.80
N GLY A 72 5.38 7.50 1.80
CA GLY A 72 5.41 6.61 2.96
C GLY A 72 4.10 5.87 3.24
N VAL A 73 3.02 6.13 2.50
CA VAL A 73 1.78 5.36 2.64
C VAL A 73 1.96 3.94 2.11
N LEU A 74 1.31 2.97 2.74
CA LEU A 74 1.39 1.56 2.33
C LEU A 74 0.82 1.35 0.93
N GLN A 75 1.41 0.40 0.21
CA GLN A 75 0.96 0.03 -1.12
C GLN A 75 -0.17 -1.00 -1.08
N HIS A 76 -0.08 -2.01 -0.20
CA HIS A 76 -1.07 -3.07 -0.06
C HIS A 76 -1.30 -3.33 1.43
N ASN A 77 -2.49 -3.77 1.80
CA ASN A 77 -2.88 -3.98 3.21
C ASN A 77 -2.23 -5.22 3.87
N ASP A 78 -1.71 -6.15 3.06
CA ASP A 78 -1.08 -7.40 3.48
C ASP A 78 0.45 -7.39 3.31
N ARG A 79 1.06 -6.24 2.97
CA ARG A 79 2.51 -6.05 2.80
C ARG A 79 2.99 -4.78 3.48
N ARG A 80 4.31 -4.69 3.68
CA ARG A 80 4.98 -3.53 4.29
C ARG A 80 5.63 -2.60 3.26
N TYR A 81 5.30 -2.75 1.96
CA TYR A 81 5.80 -1.84 0.93
C TYR A 81 5.11 -0.48 1.02
N THR A 82 5.89 0.59 0.83
CA THR A 82 5.42 1.97 0.86
C THR A 82 5.67 2.67 -0.47
N TYR A 83 4.86 3.67 -0.80
CA TYR A 83 5.15 4.57 -1.91
C TYR A 83 6.25 5.55 -1.55
N ASP A 84 7.33 5.56 -2.33
CA ASP A 84 8.48 6.44 -2.11
C ASP A 84 8.44 7.66 -3.02
N VAL A 85 7.82 7.52 -4.19
CA VAL A 85 7.58 8.61 -5.14
C VAL A 85 6.08 8.66 -5.45
N VAL A 86 5.47 9.81 -5.21
CA VAL A 86 4.05 10.05 -5.45
C VAL A 86 3.90 11.28 -6.35
N PRO A 87 3.38 11.12 -7.59
CA PRO A 87 3.05 12.26 -8.44
C PRO A 87 2.14 13.27 -7.72
N PRO A 88 2.35 14.58 -7.88
CA PRO A 88 1.57 15.61 -7.18
C PRO A 88 0.05 15.47 -7.36
N GLU A 89 -0.39 15.03 -8.53
CA GLU A 89 -1.79 14.83 -8.88
C GLU A 89 -2.50 13.72 -8.11
N LEU A 90 -1.74 12.82 -7.46
CA LEU A 90 -2.30 11.78 -6.60
C LEU A 90 -2.35 12.21 -5.13
N VAL A 91 -1.59 13.24 -4.73
CA VAL A 91 -1.40 13.60 -3.32
C VAL A 91 -2.73 14.01 -2.68
N GLY A 92 -3.06 13.38 -1.56
CA GLY A 92 -4.29 13.62 -0.81
C GLY A 92 -5.52 12.88 -1.35
N GLY A 93 -5.42 12.20 -2.49
CA GLY A 93 -6.51 11.36 -3.00
C GLY A 93 -6.78 10.13 -2.14
N PHE A 94 -7.99 9.59 -2.22
CA PHE A 94 -8.36 8.36 -1.50
C PHE A 94 -7.74 7.15 -2.20
N LEU A 95 -6.67 6.61 -1.62
CA LEU A 95 -5.99 5.41 -2.07
C LEU A 95 -6.75 4.16 -1.60
N PHE A 96 -7.34 3.43 -2.53
CA PHE A 96 -7.78 2.06 -2.33
C PHE A 96 -6.57 1.14 -2.20
N GLN A 97 -6.45 0.48 -1.05
CA GLN A 97 -5.38 -0.47 -0.73
C GLN A 97 -5.93 -1.89 -0.69
N GLY A 98 -5.72 -2.64 -1.76
CA GLY A 98 -6.09 -4.05 -1.85
C GLY A 98 -5.03 -5.01 -1.32
N ILE A 99 -5.25 -6.30 -1.55
CA ILE A 99 -4.26 -7.35 -1.30
C ILE A 99 -3.19 -7.38 -2.40
N HIS A 100 -1.97 -7.75 -2.03
CA HIS A 100 -0.89 -7.96 -2.98
C HIS A 100 -1.11 -9.24 -3.80
N ARG A 101 -1.05 -9.11 -5.14
CA ARG A 101 -1.22 -10.19 -6.13
C ARG A 101 -2.62 -10.80 -6.09
N THR A 102 -3.62 -10.02 -6.51
CA THR A 102 -5.01 -10.48 -6.61
C THR A 102 -5.14 -11.67 -7.59
N PRO A 103 -6.13 -12.55 -7.38
CA PRO A 103 -6.35 -13.71 -8.25
C PRO A 103 -6.83 -13.28 -9.64
N LYS A 104 -6.66 -14.16 -10.63
CA LYS A 104 -7.32 -14.01 -11.94
C LYS A 104 -8.83 -13.84 -11.77
N GLY A 105 -9.44 -13.07 -12.66
CA GLY A 105 -10.86 -12.79 -12.62
C GLY A 105 -11.22 -11.61 -11.71
N THR A 106 -10.22 -10.91 -11.14
CA THR A 106 -10.45 -9.74 -10.30
C THR A 106 -11.08 -8.61 -11.12
N ALA A 107 -12.33 -8.25 -10.85
CA ALA A 107 -13.01 -7.10 -11.40
C ALA A 107 -13.23 -6.05 -10.31
N VAL A 108 -13.26 -4.78 -10.70
CA VAL A 108 -13.54 -3.67 -9.78
C VAL A 108 -14.74 -2.89 -10.29
N GLU A 109 -15.74 -2.75 -9.45
CA GLU A 109 -16.86 -1.85 -9.65
C GLU A 109 -16.78 -0.74 -8.61
N PHE A 110 -17.04 0.49 -9.02
CA PHE A 110 -17.06 1.62 -8.10
C PHE A 110 -18.22 2.57 -8.41
N GLU A 111 -18.92 3.00 -7.37
CA GLU A 111 -20.01 3.98 -7.43
C GLU A 111 -19.48 5.31 -6.90
N LEU A 112 -19.35 6.30 -7.80
CA LEU A 112 -18.98 7.67 -7.45
C LEU A 112 -20.23 8.47 -7.06
N ARG A 113 -20.19 9.13 -5.91
CA ARG A 113 -21.24 10.03 -5.43
C ARG A 113 -21.13 11.45 -5.98
N SER A 114 -19.98 11.77 -6.58
CA SER A 114 -19.68 13.04 -7.22
C SER A 114 -18.64 12.82 -8.33
N PRO A 115 -18.53 13.74 -9.30
CA PRO A 115 -17.44 13.70 -10.26
C PRO A 115 -16.06 13.63 -9.59
N ALA A 116 -15.19 12.80 -10.13
CA ALA A 116 -13.85 12.57 -9.61
C ALA A 116 -12.90 12.14 -10.73
N LYS A 117 -11.61 12.44 -10.53
CA LYS A 117 -10.56 11.85 -11.33
C LYS A 117 -10.13 10.53 -10.69
N VAL A 118 -10.17 9.46 -11.47
CA VAL A 118 -9.83 8.10 -11.03
C VAL A 118 -8.52 7.70 -11.65
N TYR A 119 -7.58 7.27 -10.82
CA TYR A 119 -6.28 6.78 -11.25
C TYR A 119 -6.17 5.31 -10.93
N PHE A 120 -5.97 4.48 -11.95
CA PHE A 120 -5.69 3.06 -11.79
C PHE A 120 -4.25 2.80 -12.16
N PHE A 121 -3.50 2.17 -11.26
CA PHE A 121 -2.09 1.90 -11.52
C PHE A 121 -1.67 0.55 -10.99
N TYR A 122 -0.76 -0.09 -11.73
CA TYR A 122 -0.36 -1.47 -11.53
C TYR A 122 1.13 -1.66 -11.73
N HIS A 123 1.67 -2.74 -11.16
CA HIS A 123 3.07 -3.11 -11.37
C HIS A 123 3.31 -3.62 -12.79
N SER A 124 4.33 -3.09 -13.48
CA SER A 124 4.60 -3.36 -14.90
C SER A 124 4.74 -4.86 -15.25
N THR A 125 5.29 -5.68 -14.35
CA THR A 125 5.45 -7.13 -14.59
C THR A 125 4.36 -8.00 -13.94
N ALA A 126 3.48 -7.40 -13.15
CA ALA A 126 2.45 -8.10 -12.39
C ALA A 126 1.12 -7.35 -12.54
N ASP A 127 0.67 -7.19 -13.79
CA ASP A 127 -0.47 -6.34 -14.15
C ASP A 127 -1.81 -7.08 -14.23
N GLY A 128 -1.84 -8.41 -14.09
CA GLY A 128 -3.06 -9.21 -14.27
C GLY A 128 -3.68 -9.12 -15.67
N GLY A 129 -2.95 -8.57 -16.65
CA GLY A 129 -3.46 -8.20 -17.98
C GLY A 129 -4.25 -6.88 -18.03
N TYR A 130 -4.26 -6.08 -16.96
CA TYR A 130 -4.92 -4.76 -16.97
C TYR A 130 -4.32 -3.79 -17.98
N SER A 131 -3.05 -3.93 -18.35
CA SER A 131 -2.45 -3.11 -19.41
C SER A 131 -3.25 -3.15 -20.71
N LYS A 132 -3.63 -4.36 -21.15
CA LYS A 132 -4.43 -4.55 -22.37
C LYS A 132 -5.89 -4.16 -22.19
N ILE A 133 -6.43 -4.30 -20.98
CA ILE A 133 -7.82 -3.95 -20.66
C ILE A 133 -7.96 -2.42 -20.70
N LEU A 134 -7.18 -1.70 -19.90
CA LEU A 134 -7.26 -0.23 -19.78
C LEU A 134 -6.95 0.47 -21.09
N ALA A 135 -6.01 -0.05 -21.89
CA ALA A 135 -5.70 0.50 -23.22
C ALA A 135 -6.89 0.44 -24.22
N LYS A 136 -7.89 -0.40 -23.96
CA LYS A 136 -9.08 -0.57 -24.82
C LYS A 136 -10.34 0.04 -24.22
N LEU A 137 -10.32 0.41 -22.94
CA LEU A 137 -11.48 1.00 -22.30
C LEU A 137 -11.67 2.45 -22.78
N PRO A 138 -12.91 2.86 -23.09
CA PRO A 138 -13.18 4.23 -23.50
C PRO A 138 -12.84 5.21 -22.37
N ASN A 139 -12.37 6.40 -22.75
CA ASN A 139 -12.08 7.53 -21.86
C ASN A 139 -10.92 7.33 -20.85
N TRP A 140 -10.38 6.12 -20.71
CA TRP A 140 -9.14 5.88 -19.97
C TRP A 140 -7.94 6.34 -20.78
N LYS A 141 -7.08 7.14 -20.16
CA LYS A 141 -5.86 7.67 -20.79
C LYS A 141 -4.64 7.19 -20.02
N ARG A 142 -3.62 6.70 -20.71
CA ARG A 142 -2.34 6.36 -20.07
C ARG A 142 -1.66 7.64 -19.58
N SER A 143 -1.22 7.67 -18.34
CA SER A 143 -0.46 8.80 -17.79
C SER A 143 1.04 8.63 -18.09
N SER A 144 1.73 9.75 -18.28
CA SER A 144 3.20 9.81 -18.44
C SER A 144 3.93 9.88 -17.10
N VAL A 145 3.20 10.15 -16.01
CA VAL A 145 3.70 10.12 -14.64
C VAL A 145 3.12 8.93 -13.91
N PHE A 146 3.81 8.47 -12.86
CA PHE A 146 3.38 7.29 -12.11
C PHE A 146 4.06 7.22 -10.74
N PRO A 147 3.41 6.59 -9.75
CA PRO A 147 4.02 6.34 -8.46
C PRO A 147 5.09 5.24 -8.55
N GLN A 148 6.01 5.25 -7.59
CA GLN A 148 7.01 4.20 -7.40
C GLN A 148 7.01 3.77 -5.94
N TYR A 149 7.35 2.51 -5.70
CA TYR A 149 7.39 1.92 -4.37
C TYR A 149 8.63 1.03 -4.21
N ASP A 150 8.99 0.78 -2.95
CA ASP A 150 10.07 -0.10 -2.52
C ASP A 150 11.49 0.27 -3.00
N ILE A 151 11.81 1.57 -3.09
CA ILE A 151 13.13 2.08 -3.49
C ILE A 151 14.23 1.70 -2.49
N HIS A 152 13.88 1.43 -1.22
CA HIS A 152 14.84 1.19 -0.15
C HIS A 152 15.33 -0.27 -0.03
N ASN A 153 14.75 -1.23 -0.76
CA ASN A 153 15.12 -2.65 -0.70
C ASN A 153 16.02 -3.13 -1.86
N GLY A 154 16.67 -2.22 -2.60
CA GLY A 154 17.60 -2.52 -3.68
C GLY A 154 17.49 -1.53 -4.84
N GLN A 155 18.25 -1.71 -5.93
CA GLN A 155 18.23 -0.83 -7.12
C GLN A 155 16.92 -0.89 -7.94
N HIS A 156 15.78 -1.15 -7.31
CA HIS A 156 14.51 -1.36 -7.98
C HIS A 156 13.42 -0.53 -7.32
N GLY A 157 13.43 0.78 -7.58
CA GLY A 157 12.18 1.54 -7.55
C GLY A 157 11.22 0.90 -8.56
N LEU A 158 10.26 0.14 -8.05
CA LEU A 158 9.38 -0.66 -8.90
C LEU A 158 8.37 0.28 -9.56
N LYS A 159 8.63 0.57 -10.84
CA LYS A 159 7.79 1.45 -11.64
C LYS A 159 6.40 0.84 -11.81
N MET A 160 5.40 1.64 -11.44
CA MET A 160 4.01 1.34 -11.76
C MET A 160 3.65 2.01 -13.09
N GLU A 161 2.74 1.39 -13.83
CA GLU A 161 2.08 2.06 -14.96
C GLU A 161 0.74 2.58 -14.50
N MET A 162 0.31 3.74 -15.02
CA MET A 162 -0.90 4.42 -14.57
C MET A 162 -1.80 4.80 -15.74
N TYR A 163 -3.10 4.63 -15.53
CA TYR A 163 -4.16 5.16 -16.37
C TYR A 163 -5.06 6.06 -15.53
N GLN A 164 -5.61 7.08 -16.17
CA GLN A 164 -6.54 8.03 -15.56
C GLN A 164 -7.87 8.05 -16.30
N LEU A 165 -8.93 8.32 -15.57
CA LEU A 165 -10.28 8.53 -16.07
C LEU A 165 -10.86 9.78 -15.38
N GLU A 166 -11.37 10.72 -16.16
CA GLU A 166 -12.28 11.74 -15.64
C GLU A 166 -13.68 11.12 -15.62
N ALA A 167 -14.25 10.93 -14.43
CA ALA A 167 -15.51 10.20 -14.25
C ALA A 167 -16.56 11.09 -13.60
N ASP A 168 -17.76 11.10 -14.19
CA ASP A 168 -18.94 11.69 -13.54
C ASP A 168 -19.43 10.81 -12.38
N ALA A 169 -20.35 11.37 -11.57
CA ALA A 169 -21.07 10.57 -10.58
C ALA A 169 -21.83 9.41 -11.26
N GLY A 170 -21.91 8.27 -10.57
CA GLY A 170 -22.55 7.05 -11.06
C GLY A 170 -21.66 5.81 -10.93
N THR A 171 -22.12 4.71 -11.52
CA THR A 171 -21.43 3.41 -11.45
C THR A 171 -20.49 3.23 -12.63
N HIS A 172 -19.26 2.85 -12.32
CA HIS A 172 -18.20 2.56 -13.27
C HIS A 172 -17.60 1.19 -12.99
N SER A 173 -16.99 0.58 -13.99
CA SER A 173 -16.35 -0.73 -13.82
C SER A 173 -15.04 -0.86 -14.59
N ILE A 174 -14.15 -1.65 -14.01
CA ILE A 174 -12.92 -2.14 -14.61
C ILE A 174 -13.10 -3.66 -14.77
N PRO A 175 -13.07 -4.17 -16.02
CA PRO A 175 -13.29 -5.58 -16.31
C PRO A 175 -12.32 -6.50 -15.57
N ALA A 176 -12.71 -7.77 -15.48
CA ALA A 176 -11.95 -8.80 -14.79
C ALA A 176 -10.51 -8.96 -15.33
N SER A 177 -9.55 -9.14 -14.42
CA SER A 177 -8.16 -9.49 -14.76
C SER A 177 -8.12 -10.80 -15.55
N THR A 178 -7.25 -10.85 -16.57
CA THR A 178 -7.12 -12.00 -17.46
C THR A 178 -6.01 -12.96 -17.03
N LYS A 179 -5.14 -12.52 -16.12
CA LYS A 179 -4.02 -13.28 -15.55
C LYS A 179 -4.03 -13.17 -14.03
N ASP A 180 -3.37 -14.13 -13.39
CA ASP A 180 -3.15 -14.10 -11.94
C ASP A 180 -2.14 -13.03 -11.51
N ARG A 181 -2.14 -12.79 -10.20
CA ARG A 181 -1.12 -12.02 -9.48
C ARG A 181 -1.06 -10.55 -9.90
N ALA A 182 -2.22 -9.92 -10.13
CA ALA A 182 -2.26 -8.49 -10.38
C ALA A 182 -1.89 -7.72 -9.11
N CYS A 183 -0.92 -6.81 -9.20
CA CYS A 183 -0.59 -5.85 -8.17
C CYS A 183 -1.06 -4.48 -8.65
N PHE A 184 -2.17 -4.00 -8.12
CA PHE A 184 -2.76 -2.72 -8.53
C PHE A 184 -3.33 -1.97 -7.33
N ASN A 185 -3.45 -0.66 -7.47
CA ASN A 185 -4.20 0.21 -6.57
C ASN A 185 -4.96 1.25 -7.37
N ILE A 186 -5.89 1.93 -6.69
CA ILE A 186 -6.73 2.96 -7.29
C ILE A 186 -6.68 4.19 -6.40
N VAL A 187 -6.54 5.37 -6.98
CA VAL A 187 -6.74 6.64 -6.28
C VAL A 187 -7.99 7.31 -6.82
N PHE A 188 -8.88 7.71 -5.92
CA PHE A 188 -10.03 8.54 -6.22
C PHE A 188 -9.77 9.96 -5.75
N GLN A 189 -9.64 10.88 -6.71
CA GLN A 189 -9.41 12.29 -6.45
C GLN A 189 -10.72 13.06 -6.69
N PRO A 190 -11.48 13.41 -5.63
CA PRO A 190 -12.69 14.20 -5.81
C PRO A 190 -12.34 15.56 -6.43
N ASN A 191 -13.24 16.08 -7.26
CA ASN A 191 -13.09 17.42 -7.82
C ASN A 191 -13.02 18.46 -6.66
N PRO A 192 -12.15 19.48 -6.69
CA PRO A 192 -12.02 20.49 -5.62
C PRO A 192 -13.32 21.11 -5.14
N ASP A 193 -14.34 21.20 -6.00
CA ASP A 193 -15.65 21.75 -5.68
C ASP A 193 -16.49 20.84 -4.75
N PHE A 194 -16.07 19.58 -4.57
CA PHE A 194 -16.69 18.66 -3.63
C PHE A 194 -16.20 18.93 -2.21
N SER A 195 -17.02 19.62 -1.42
CA SER A 195 -16.82 19.76 0.03
C SER A 195 -17.46 18.58 0.76
N ILE A 196 -16.66 17.87 1.56
CA ILE A 196 -17.19 16.91 2.55
C ILE A 196 -17.86 17.74 3.64
N LYS A 197 -19.18 17.94 3.53
CA LYS A 197 -20.00 18.44 4.64
C LYS A 197 -20.15 17.35 5.73
#